data_AF-A0A435YQQ3-F1
#
_entry.id   AF-A0A435YQQ3-F1
#
_cell.length_a   1.000
_cell.length_b   1.000
_cell.length_c   1.000
_cell.angle_alpha   90.00
_cell.angle_beta   90.00
_cell.angle_gamma   90.00
#
_symmetry.space_group_name_H-M   'P 1'
#
loop_
_entity.id
_entity.type
_entity.pdbx_description
1 polymer ?
#
loop_
_entity_poly.entity_id
_entity_poly.type
_entity_poly.pdbx_seq_one_letter_code
_entity_poly.pdbx_strand_id
1 'polypeptide(L)'
;MNMIDHGSHFECADADQSEMTDDEFAAVQFEEWKHKEGEWTPPSNVDWCNPTLVSVRIAWLTMFKPKGELVALFEANPDLAMEMTDRIVQAKNDLDLIITILDGATGRLLVAGTEASLAETVS
;
A
#
# COMPACT_ATOMS: atom_id res chain seq x y z
N MET A 1 -13.91 -53.85 -25.52
CA MET A 1 -12.63 -53.48 -24.89
C MET A 1 -12.06 -52.32 -25.68
N ASN A 2 -12.54 -51.10 -25.43
CA ASN A 2 -12.00 -49.88 -26.04
C ASN A 2 -11.46 -49.02 -24.90
N MET A 3 -10.14 -48.87 -24.86
CA MET A 3 -9.47 -47.91 -23.99
C MET A 3 -9.77 -46.51 -24.53
N ILE A 4 -10.35 -45.67 -23.68
CA ILE A 4 -10.44 -44.23 -23.93
C ILE A 4 -9.11 -43.64 -23.49
N ASP A 5 -8.42 -43.07 -24.46
CA ASP A 5 -7.25 -42.22 -24.32
C ASP A 5 -7.55 -41.05 -23.36
N HIS A 6 -6.72 -40.89 -22.33
CA HIS A 6 -6.73 -39.72 -21.45
C HIS A 6 -5.46 -38.91 -21.69
N GLY A 7 -5.30 -38.43 -22.92
CA GLY A 7 -4.51 -37.25 -23.24
C GLY A 7 -5.12 -36.01 -22.61
N SER A 8 -4.92 -35.83 -21.30
CA SER A 8 -5.00 -34.52 -20.66
C SER A 8 -3.56 -34.03 -20.50
N HIS A 9 -3.05 -33.44 -21.58
CA HIS A 9 -1.89 -32.57 -21.51
C HIS A 9 -2.36 -31.31 -20.80
N PHE A 10 -2.23 -31.29 -19.48
CA PHE A 10 -2.32 -30.05 -18.72
C PHE A 10 -0.99 -29.35 -18.91
N GLU A 11 -0.85 -28.63 -20.03
CA GLU A 11 0.17 -27.61 -20.16
C GLU A 11 -0.19 -26.53 -19.14
N CYS A 12 0.43 -26.60 -17.96
CA CYS A 12 0.63 -25.41 -17.17
C CYS A 12 1.39 -24.47 -18.07
N ALA A 13 0.69 -23.51 -18.68
CA ALA A 13 1.30 -22.40 -19.38
C ALA A 13 2.41 -21.87 -18.46
N ASP A 14 3.65 -22.01 -18.89
CA ASP A 14 4.80 -21.39 -18.26
C ASP A 14 4.43 -19.92 -18.10
N ALA A 15 4.08 -19.53 -16.86
CA ALA A 15 4.11 -18.14 -16.50
C ALA A 15 5.58 -17.77 -16.67
N ASP A 16 5.88 -17.08 -17.76
CA ASP A 16 7.14 -16.42 -18.01
C ASP A 16 7.33 -15.36 -16.91
N GLN A 17 7.66 -15.84 -15.71
CA GLN A 17 8.29 -15.07 -14.68
C GLN A 17 9.75 -14.97 -15.11
N SER A 18 10.00 -14.16 -16.14
CA SER A 18 11.34 -13.65 -16.37
C SER A 18 11.75 -12.93 -15.08
N GLU A 19 12.52 -13.63 -14.26
CA GLU A 19 13.16 -13.07 -13.08
C GLU A 19 14.06 -11.96 -13.59
N MET A 20 13.57 -10.72 -13.49
CA MET A 20 14.34 -9.53 -13.78
C MET A 20 15.62 -9.60 -12.93
N THR A 21 16.78 -9.49 -13.57
CA THR A 21 18.07 -9.55 -12.89
C THR A 21 18.22 -8.37 -11.91
N ASP A 22 19.07 -8.51 -10.88
CA ASP A 22 19.31 -7.43 -9.91
C ASP A 22 19.78 -6.13 -10.59
N ASP A 23 20.57 -6.24 -11.67
CA ASP A 23 21.03 -5.11 -12.46
C ASP A 23 19.88 -4.44 -13.23
N GLU A 24 18.93 -5.22 -13.75
CA GLU A 24 17.72 -4.71 -14.40
C GLU A 24 16.77 -4.09 -13.37
N PHE A 25 16.62 -4.69 -12.18
CA PHE A 25 15.86 -4.11 -11.06
C PHE A 25 16.47 -2.77 -10.61
N ALA A 26 17.80 -2.71 -10.50
CA ALA A 26 18.53 -1.49 -10.17
C ALA A 26 18.42 -0.42 -11.27
N ALA A 27 18.27 -0.81 -12.54
CA ALA A 27 18.10 0.11 -13.66
C ALA A 27 16.70 0.74 -13.74
N VAL A 28 15.69 0.20 -13.04
CA VAL A 28 14.32 0.76 -13.02
C VAL A 28 14.34 2.19 -12.50
N GLN A 29 13.99 3.14 -13.37
CA GLN A 29 13.73 4.52 -12.98
C GLN A 29 12.30 4.63 -12.48
N PHE A 30 12.11 5.25 -11.32
CA PHE A 30 10.77 5.55 -10.83
C PHE A 30 10.26 6.80 -11.56
N GLU A 31 9.13 6.70 -12.24
CA GLU A 31 8.39 7.90 -12.61
C GLU A 31 7.81 8.51 -11.34
N GLU A 32 8.07 9.81 -11.12
CA GLU A 32 7.47 10.56 -10.02
C GLU A 32 5.95 10.49 -10.11
N TRP A 33 5.30 10.39 -8.95
CA TRP A 33 3.85 10.53 -8.90
C TRP A 33 3.45 11.92 -9.41
N LYS A 34 2.34 12.00 -10.15
CA LYS A 34 1.85 13.28 -10.68
C LYS A 34 0.67 13.75 -9.85
N HIS A 35 0.71 15.01 -9.43
CA HIS A 35 -0.41 15.61 -8.74
C HIS A 35 -1.66 15.64 -9.62
N LYS A 36 -2.81 15.36 -9.01
CA LYS A 36 -4.12 15.51 -9.66
C LYS A 36 -4.81 16.79 -9.17
N GLU A 37 -5.63 17.39 -10.01
CA GLU A 37 -6.44 18.52 -9.58
C GLU A 37 -7.41 18.08 -8.46
N GLY A 38 -7.42 18.81 -7.35
CA GLY A 38 -8.21 18.47 -6.17
C GLY A 38 -7.66 17.29 -5.35
N GLU A 39 -6.43 16.83 -5.62
CA GLU A 39 -5.78 15.82 -4.79
C GLU A 39 -5.63 16.32 -3.35
N TRP A 40 -5.95 15.45 -2.41
CA TRP A 40 -5.70 15.72 -1.01
C TRP A 40 -4.20 15.93 -0.76
N THR A 41 -3.86 17.00 -0.04
CA THR A 41 -2.48 17.32 0.32
C THR A 41 -2.33 17.24 1.83
N PRO A 42 -1.32 16.53 2.36
CA PRO A 42 -1.12 16.50 3.81
C PRO A 42 -0.81 17.91 4.34
N PRO A 43 -1.48 18.36 5.43
CA PRO A 43 -1.13 19.56 6.17
C PRO A 43 0.32 19.61 6.66
N SER A 44 0.78 20.79 7.06
CA SER A 44 2.18 20.99 7.47
C SER A 44 2.52 20.24 8.76
N ASN A 45 3.82 20.03 9.02
CA ASN A 45 4.28 19.42 10.27
C ASN A 45 3.88 20.24 11.51
N VAL A 46 3.61 21.55 11.36
CA VAL A 46 3.14 22.41 12.44
C VAL A 46 1.67 22.11 12.76
N ASP A 47 0.89 21.75 11.74
CA ASP A 47 -0.53 21.41 11.87
C ASP A 47 -0.72 19.97 12.35
N TRP A 48 0.24 19.10 12.03
CA TRP A 48 0.25 17.70 12.44
C TRP A 48 1.16 17.50 13.65
N CYS A 49 0.62 17.73 14.85
CA CYS A 49 1.30 17.44 16.12
C CYS A 49 1.45 15.93 16.42
N ASN A 50 0.96 15.05 15.54
CA ASN A 50 1.02 13.59 15.72
C ASN A 50 2.20 12.98 14.92
N PRO A 51 3.13 12.24 15.56
CA PRO A 51 4.29 11.66 14.89
C PRO A 51 3.96 10.71 13.73
N THR A 52 2.92 9.89 13.85
CA THR A 52 2.44 8.99 12.80
C THR A 52 2.00 9.79 11.58
N LEU A 53 1.27 10.90 11.77
CA LEU A 53 0.85 11.77 10.67
C LEU A 53 2.04 12.49 10.03
N VAL A 54 3.02 12.95 10.81
CA VAL A 54 4.26 13.51 10.24
C VAL A 54 4.97 12.48 9.35
N SER A 55 5.03 11.21 9.75
CA SER A 55 5.56 10.13 8.92
C SER A 55 4.75 9.90 7.63
N VAL A 56 3.42 10.05 7.67
CA VAL A 56 2.57 10.02 6.47
C VAL A 56 2.93 11.15 5.51
N ARG A 57 3.18 12.36 6.02
CA ARG A 57 3.62 13.48 5.17
C ARG A 57 4.98 13.19 4.53
N ILE A 58 5.92 12.62 5.29
CA ILE A 58 7.22 12.21 4.76
C ILE A 58 7.03 11.19 3.64
N ALA A 59 6.24 10.13 3.86
CA ALA A 59 5.94 9.13 2.85
C ALA A 59 5.35 9.78 1.59
N TRP A 60 4.35 10.65 1.74
CA TRP A 60 3.72 11.35 0.63
C TRP A 60 4.74 12.16 -0.16
N LEU A 61 5.58 12.98 0.50
CA LEU A 61 6.61 13.77 -0.19
C LEU A 61 7.62 12.90 -0.95
N THR A 62 8.00 11.75 -0.40
CA THR A 62 8.93 10.81 -1.05
C THR A 62 8.39 10.26 -2.37
N MET A 63 7.07 10.08 -2.52
CA MET A 63 6.45 9.59 -3.76
C MET A 63 6.61 10.55 -4.94
N PHE A 64 6.82 11.84 -4.68
CA PHE A 64 7.01 12.89 -5.69
C PHE A 64 8.48 13.23 -5.92
N LYS A 65 9.41 12.48 -5.33
CA LYS A 65 10.85 12.67 -5.52
C LYS A 65 11.40 11.73 -6.60
N PRO A 66 12.30 12.20 -7.46
CA PRO A 66 12.92 11.33 -8.45
C PRO A 66 13.90 10.38 -7.78
N LYS A 67 14.09 9.20 -8.39
CA LYS A 67 15.04 8.18 -7.88
C LYS A 67 16.42 8.76 -7.59
N GLY A 68 16.95 9.61 -8.47
CA GLY A 68 18.26 10.24 -8.30
C GLY A 68 18.38 11.12 -7.03
N GLU A 69 17.32 11.86 -6.68
CA GLU A 69 17.32 12.65 -5.43
C GLU A 69 17.24 11.76 -4.19
N LEU A 70 16.50 10.65 -4.27
CA LEU A 70 16.44 9.69 -3.17
C LEU A 70 17.79 8.99 -2.98
N VAL A 71 18.45 8.57 -4.07
CA VAL A 71 19.81 7.99 -4.00
C VAL A 71 20.78 9.00 -3.38
N ALA A 72 20.76 10.26 -3.82
CA ALA A 72 21.62 11.30 -3.24
C ALA A 72 21.37 11.51 -1.74
N LEU A 73 20.12 11.40 -1.27
CA LEU A 73 19.81 11.43 0.16
C LEU A 73 20.46 10.26 0.91
N PHE A 74 20.35 9.03 0.38
CA PHE A 74 20.95 7.84 0.98
C PHE A 74 22.48 7.90 0.98
N GLU A 75 23.10 8.45 -0.05
CA GLU A 75 24.55 8.64 -0.11
C GLU A 75 25.04 9.72 0.85
N ALA A 76 24.29 10.82 0.99
CA ALA A 76 24.67 11.94 1.84
C ALA A 76 24.46 11.65 3.33
N ASN A 77 23.39 10.93 3.69
CA ASN A 77 23.08 10.60 5.08
C ASN A 77 22.29 9.28 5.17
N PRO A 78 22.98 8.12 5.14
CA PRO A 78 22.32 6.82 5.13
C PRO A 78 21.51 6.56 6.40
N ASP A 79 22.02 6.98 7.57
CA ASP A 79 21.34 6.76 8.85
C ASP A 79 20.00 7.50 8.90
N LEU A 80 19.97 8.77 8.46
CA LEU A 80 18.73 9.54 8.39
C LEU A 80 17.74 8.94 7.37
N ALA A 81 18.23 8.48 6.22
CA ALA A 81 17.39 7.87 5.20
C ALA A 81 16.76 6.55 5.68
N MET A 82 17.51 5.75 6.43
CA MET A 82 17.01 4.55 7.10
C MET A 82 16.01 4.89 8.19
N GLU A 83 16.28 5.89 9.04
CA GLU A 83 15.34 6.35 10.07
C GLU A 83 14.01 6.82 9.45
N MET A 84 14.06 7.58 8.35
CA MET A 84 12.87 7.98 7.61
C MET A 84 12.08 6.76 7.12
N THR A 85 12.77 5.75 6.60
CA THR A 85 12.14 4.50 6.11
C THR A 85 11.45 3.76 7.26
N ASP A 86 12.13 3.58 8.40
CA ASP A 86 11.59 2.91 9.58
C ASP A 86 10.36 3.64 10.13
N ARG A 87 10.40 4.98 10.15
CA ARG A 87 9.27 5.81 10.58
C ARG A 87 8.05 5.67 9.68
N ILE A 88 8.24 5.52 8.37
CA ILE A 88 7.15 5.27 7.42
C ILE A 88 6.55 3.88 7.67
N VAL A 89 7.40 2.86 7.86
CA VAL A 89 6.95 1.49 8.15
C VAL A 89 6.17 1.42 9.45
N GLN A 90 6.66 2.04 10.52
CA GLN A 90 5.94 2.09 11.79
C GLN A 90 4.58 2.79 11.64
N ALA A 91 4.54 3.92 10.93
CA ALA A 91 3.30 4.65 10.73
C ALA A 91 2.26 3.85 9.93
N LYS A 92 2.71 3.08 8.92
CA LYS A 92 1.86 2.13 8.21
C LYS A 92 1.25 1.10 9.17
N ASN A 93 2.05 0.47 10.02
CA ASN A 93 1.57 -0.54 10.96
C ASN A 93 0.55 0.04 11.96
N ASP A 94 0.79 1.26 12.45
CA ASP A 94 -0.13 1.95 13.35
C ASP A 94 -1.48 2.26 12.67
N LEU A 95 -1.42 2.72 11.41
CA LEU A 95 -2.62 3.01 10.61
C LEU A 95 -3.39 1.74 10.24
N ASP A 96 -2.72 0.64 9.92
CA ASP A 96 -3.36 -0.65 9.62
C ASP A 96 -4.17 -1.15 10.83
N LEU A 97 -3.66 -0.97 12.05
CA LEU A 97 -4.41 -1.27 13.27
C LEU A 97 -5.67 -0.40 13.40
N ILE A 98 -5.56 0.90 13.11
CA ILE A 98 -6.71 1.82 13.15
C ILE A 98 -7.74 1.43 12.09
N ILE A 99 -7.32 1.16 10.85
CA ILE A 99 -8.19 0.71 9.76
C ILE A 99 -8.93 -0.57 10.17
N THR A 100 -8.22 -1.55 10.74
CA THR A 100 -8.82 -2.80 11.24
C THR A 100 -9.94 -2.55 12.26
N ILE A 101 -9.74 -1.61 13.19
CA ILE A 101 -10.75 -1.24 14.18
C ILE A 101 -11.96 -0.57 13.51
N LEU A 102 -11.73 0.35 12.57
CA LEU A 102 -12.79 1.05 11.84
C LEU A 102 -13.62 0.10 10.97
N ASP A 103 -12.98 -0.85 10.30
CA ASP A 103 -13.64 -1.88 9.50
C ASP A 103 -14.48 -2.80 10.39
N GLY A 104 -13.94 -3.20 11.55
CA GLY A 104 -14.67 -3.98 12.54
C GLY A 104 -15.90 -3.24 13.09
N ALA A 105 -15.76 -1.94 13.40
CA ALA A 105 -16.87 -1.10 13.84
C ALA A 105 -17.95 -0.95 12.74
N THR A 106 -17.51 -0.73 11.50
CA THR A 106 -18.40 -0.64 10.32
C THR A 106 -19.20 -1.93 10.15
N GLY A 107 -18.53 -3.09 10.22
CA GLY A 107 -19.19 -4.40 10.13
C GLY A 107 -20.25 -4.60 11.22
N ARG A 108 -19.96 -4.22 12.47
CA ARG A 108 -20.93 -4.31 13.58
C ARG A 108 -22.16 -3.44 13.34
N LEU A 109 -21.96 -2.21 12.87
CA LEU A 109 -23.05 -1.29 12.56
C LEU A 109 -23.92 -1.81 11.40
N LEU A 110 -23.30 -2.39 10.36
CA LEU A 110 -24.04 -2.97 9.23
C LEU A 110 -24.92 -4.16 9.65
N VAL A 111 -24.39 -5.05 10.49
CA VAL A 111 -25.17 -6.19 11.01
C VAL A 111 -26.34 -5.70 11.86
N ALA A 112 -26.09 -4.80 12.81
CA ALA A 112 -27.15 -4.24 13.67
C ALA A 112 -28.21 -3.47 12.86
N GLY A 113 -27.80 -2.68 11.87
CA GLY A 113 -28.71 -1.96 10.99
C GLY A 113 -29.58 -2.88 10.13
N THR A 114 -29.00 -3.99 9.64
CA THR A 114 -29.75 -5.00 8.88
C THR A 114 -30.79 -5.70 9.77
N GLU A 115 -30.43 -6.07 11.00
CA GLU A 115 -31.34 -6.67 11.97
C GLU A 115 -32.52 -5.73 12.29
N ALA A 116 -32.24 -4.44 12.56
CA ALA A 116 -33.26 -3.44 12.82
C ALA A 116 -34.21 -3.26 11.62
N SER A 117 -33.68 -3.19 10.40
CA SER A 117 -34.48 -3.04 9.19
C SER A 117 -35.37 -4.26 8.91
N LEU A 118 -34.88 -5.48 9.19
CA LEU A 118 -35.68 -6.70 9.07
C LEU A 118 -36.82 -6.75 10.09
N ALA A 119 -36.59 -6.29 11.32
CA ALA A 119 -37.62 -6.23 12.35
C ALA A 119 -38.79 -5.30 11.98
N GLU A 120 -38.52 -4.18 11.30
CA GLU A 120 -39.55 -3.25 10.81
C GLU A 120 -40.38 -3.83 9.65
N THR A 121 -39.81 -4.72 8.84
CA THR A 121 -40.48 -5.25 7.64
C THR A 121 -41.41 -6.43 7.95
N VAL A 122 -41.20 -7.11 9.09
CA VAL A 122 -41.97 -8.28 9.54
C VAL A 122 -43.06 -7.89 10.57
N SER A 123 -43.06 -6.63 11.03
CA SER A 123 -44.12 -6.01 11.85
C SER A 123 -45.27 -5.48 11.00
#